data_AF-A0AAW7QMG0-F1
#
_entry.id   AF-A0AAW7QMG0-F1
#
_cell.length_a   1.000
_cell.length_b   1.000
_cell.length_c   1.000
_cell.angle_alpha   90.00
_cell.angle_beta   90.00
_cell.angle_gamma   90.00
#
_symmetry.space_group_name_H-M   'P 1'
#
loop_
_entity.id
_entity.type
_entity.pdbx_description
1 polymer ?
#
loop_
_entity_poly.entity_id
_entity_poly.type
_entity_poly.pdbx_seq_one_letter_code
_entity_poly.pdbx_strand_id
1 'polypeptide(L)'
;MSIRLTLFGLLFLSVLVATIPVTPLQAAHTTDLIVKVANPQTITMVTRAIRAQRSEPLGGQTYLIRLPAGMPSELALAHIRSLNGVIYAVPDYERTISRTSNDPLRDQQWALGTIAAYDAWDITTGGPVVIAVIDTGVDANHPELAGRVLGGFNAITGSSNSGDDNGHGTAVAGIIAASGDNGEGIAGLCWGCVILPIKACLRNGRCRDSSVISAIRWATDNGARIINLSLGGSSPSPALQEAVRYANERGVLIVAASGNERAEGNTPNYPAAYAEALAVGATGYSDEVTGFSNTGDFIDLVAPGIDIATTIPGNGYALATGTSFASPFVSGAAALIMTLRPDLSNSDVRCVLAISADDRGAPGRDSEYGYGRLNVLTALQTATTYGGCPLGTPVGGSAVSFDPFARVDAPTDGRIYFPETGHTLGGGFRVYWEQNGGLPIFGFPISEEFTEISSDGRPVTVQYFERHRFEWRPENAPPYNVLLSRIGDDILRRQGRDWMTFEQSGPISGCRYFAETNQSVCEPFLSYWQRNGLEFDGRPGKSYAESLALFGLPLSTPRVEETQPGTIVIVQWFERARFELHPDGQVLLGLLGNELLGR
;
A
#
# COMPACT_ATOMS: atom_id res chain seq x y z
N MET A 1 -56.05 24.11 47.41
CA MET A 1 -55.78 23.52 48.74
C MET A 1 -54.40 22.88 48.64
N SER A 2 -53.30 23.54 49.04
CA SER A 2 -52.87 23.78 50.44
C SER A 2 -52.80 22.45 51.20
N ILE A 3 -51.70 21.93 51.76
CA ILE A 3 -50.48 22.54 52.33
C ILE A 3 -49.43 21.42 52.52
N ARG A 4 -48.22 21.68 52.02
CA ARG A 4 -46.89 21.43 52.61
C ARG A 4 -46.82 20.82 54.02
N LEU A 5 -45.90 19.87 54.22
CA LEU A 5 -45.04 19.90 55.41
C LEU A 5 -43.56 19.74 54.98
N THR A 6 -42.74 20.63 55.52
CA THR A 6 -41.32 20.83 55.27
C THR A 6 -40.64 20.68 56.62
N LEU A 7 -39.49 19.99 56.73
CA LEU A 7 -38.45 20.39 57.68
C LEU A 7 -37.09 19.71 57.43
N PHE A 8 -36.10 20.57 57.12
CA PHE A 8 -34.67 20.59 57.50
C PHE A 8 -33.78 19.37 57.18
N GLY A 9 -32.60 19.49 56.55
CA GLY A 9 -31.73 20.64 56.29
C GLY A 9 -30.35 20.41 56.92
N LEU A 10 -29.32 20.20 56.09
CA LEU A 10 -27.92 20.57 56.37
C LEU A 10 -27.08 20.42 55.09
N LEU A 11 -26.57 21.56 54.59
CA LEU A 11 -25.55 21.68 53.54
C LEU A 11 -24.18 21.24 54.07
N PHE A 12 -23.38 20.57 53.22
CA PHE A 12 -21.96 20.91 53.07
C PHE A 12 -21.51 20.72 51.62
N LEU A 13 -20.72 21.68 51.15
CA LEU A 13 -20.20 21.88 49.80
C LEU A 13 -18.97 20.98 49.56
N SER A 14 -18.93 20.22 48.45
CA SER A 14 -17.67 19.65 47.95
C SER A 14 -17.71 19.33 46.45
N VAL A 15 -16.85 20.04 45.72
CA VAL A 15 -16.19 19.75 44.42
C VAL A 15 -16.65 18.49 43.67
N LEU A 16 -17.28 18.67 42.51
CA LEU A 16 -17.51 17.60 41.53
C LEU A 16 -16.25 17.42 40.68
N VAL A 17 -15.44 16.41 40.98
CA VAL A 17 -14.45 15.87 40.03
C VAL A 17 -15.19 14.85 39.16
N ALA A 18 -15.24 15.10 37.85
CA ALA A 18 -15.73 14.13 36.89
C ALA A 18 -14.77 12.94 36.84
N THR A 19 -15.18 11.81 37.39
CA THR A 19 -14.50 10.53 37.19
C THR A 19 -14.84 10.01 35.81
N ILE A 20 -13.84 9.93 34.93
CA ILE A 20 -13.87 9.15 33.70
C ILE A 20 -14.07 7.68 34.12
N PRO A 21 -15.07 6.94 33.58
CA PRO A 21 -15.15 5.51 33.83
C PRO A 21 -13.95 4.84 33.15
N VAL A 22 -13.06 4.27 33.96
CA VAL A 22 -12.05 3.33 33.49
C VAL A 22 -12.79 2.10 33.01
N THR A 23 -12.78 1.86 31.69
CA THR A 23 -13.25 0.62 31.08
C THR A 23 -12.56 -0.57 31.76
N PRO A 24 -13.25 -1.68 32.09
CA PRO A 24 -12.60 -2.84 32.67
C PRO A 24 -11.54 -3.37 31.71
N LEU A 25 -10.35 -3.61 32.26
CA LEU A 25 -9.29 -4.38 31.63
C LEU A 25 -9.90 -5.68 31.08
N GLN A 26 -9.68 -5.92 29.79
CA GLN A 26 -10.02 -7.14 29.06
C GLN A 26 -9.74 -8.36 29.96
N ALA A 27 -10.74 -9.23 30.16
CA ALA A 27 -10.63 -10.39 31.05
C ALA A 27 -9.43 -11.25 30.60
N ALA A 28 -8.40 -11.31 31.43
CA ALA A 28 -7.22 -12.10 31.12
C ALA A 28 -7.62 -13.58 30.96
N HIS A 29 -7.14 -14.24 29.91
CA HIS A 29 -7.51 -15.61 29.62
C HIS A 29 -6.99 -16.55 30.73
N THR A 30 -7.91 -17.10 31.52
CA THR A 30 -7.63 -18.06 32.59
C THR A 30 -7.49 -19.47 32.01
N THR A 31 -6.39 -19.74 31.33
CA THR A 31 -6.03 -21.06 30.80
C THR A 31 -4.92 -21.68 31.64
N ASP A 32 -5.00 -22.99 31.89
CA ASP A 32 -3.96 -23.75 32.59
C ASP A 32 -2.65 -23.82 31.80
N LEU A 33 -1.54 -24.29 32.39
CA LEU A 33 -0.24 -24.29 31.70
C LEU A 33 0.28 -25.69 31.43
N ILE A 34 0.89 -25.91 30.27
CA ILE A 34 1.76 -27.04 29.98
C ILE A 34 3.21 -26.61 30.21
N VAL A 35 3.91 -27.28 31.12
CA VAL A 35 5.29 -26.96 31.52
C VAL A 35 6.21 -28.15 31.31
N LYS A 36 7.29 -27.94 30.57
CA LYS A 36 8.40 -28.88 30.42
C LYS A 36 9.54 -28.49 31.34
N VAL A 37 10.06 -29.45 32.09
CA VAL A 37 11.22 -29.26 32.98
C VAL A 37 12.38 -30.17 32.60
N ALA A 38 13.60 -29.73 32.88
CA ALA A 38 14.84 -30.48 32.63
C ALA A 38 15.04 -31.66 33.61
N ASN A 39 14.44 -31.57 34.80
CA ASN A 39 14.45 -32.62 35.82
C ASN A 39 13.07 -32.65 36.50
N PRO A 40 12.47 -33.84 36.75
CA PRO A 40 11.19 -33.97 37.46
C PRO A 40 11.11 -33.20 38.78
N GLN A 41 12.22 -33.06 39.50
CA GLN A 41 12.28 -32.36 40.79
C GLN A 41 11.94 -30.86 40.66
N THR A 42 12.23 -30.24 39.50
CA THR A 42 11.98 -28.83 39.21
C THR A 42 10.48 -28.48 39.27
N ILE A 43 9.58 -29.45 39.03
CA ILE A 43 8.14 -29.17 39.00
C ILE A 43 7.58 -28.73 40.35
N THR A 44 8.22 -29.16 41.46
CA THR A 44 7.85 -28.73 42.82
C THR A 44 8.13 -27.23 43.02
N MET A 45 9.20 -26.73 42.42
CA MET A 45 9.53 -25.30 42.46
C MET A 45 8.54 -24.50 41.61
N VAL A 46 8.24 -24.97 40.39
CA VAL A 46 7.27 -24.34 39.48
C VAL A 46 5.90 -24.21 40.15
N THR A 47 5.35 -25.33 40.65
CA THR A 47 4.03 -25.35 41.30
C THR A 47 3.98 -24.44 42.52
N ARG A 48 5.04 -24.39 43.33
CA ARG A 48 5.11 -23.48 44.48
C ARG A 48 5.17 -22.00 44.06
N ALA A 49 5.91 -21.67 43.00
CA ALA A 49 6.09 -20.29 42.54
C ALA A 49 4.76 -19.65 42.13
N ILE A 50 3.90 -20.38 41.41
CA ILE A 50 2.59 -19.89 40.94
C ILE A 50 1.42 -20.35 41.80
N ARG A 51 1.69 -20.97 42.96
CA ARG A 51 0.66 -21.54 43.86
C ARG A 51 -0.33 -22.44 43.11
N ALA A 52 0.16 -23.24 42.17
CA ALA A 52 -0.66 -24.11 41.35
C ALA A 52 -1.59 -24.99 42.21
N GLN A 53 -2.83 -25.15 41.77
CA GLN A 53 -3.81 -26.00 42.45
C GLN A 53 -3.40 -27.47 42.35
N ARG A 54 -2.88 -27.87 41.18
CA ARG A 54 -2.47 -29.24 40.89
C ARG A 54 -1.42 -29.27 39.79
N SER A 55 -0.57 -30.30 39.80
CA SER A 55 0.22 -30.70 38.65
C SER A 55 -0.08 -32.15 38.27
N GLU A 56 -0.13 -32.42 36.98
CA GLU A 56 -0.40 -33.75 36.41
C GLU A 56 0.66 -34.07 35.35
N PRO A 57 1.34 -35.23 35.40
CA PRO A 57 2.33 -35.58 34.39
C PRO A 57 1.65 -35.91 33.05
N LEU A 58 2.15 -35.31 31.96
CA LEU A 58 1.75 -35.59 30.57
C LEU A 58 2.74 -36.54 29.86
N GLY A 59 3.85 -36.89 30.52
CA GLY A 59 4.90 -37.75 29.98
C GLY A 59 6.17 -36.97 29.61
N GLY A 60 7.32 -37.66 29.62
CA GLY A 60 8.60 -37.07 29.22
C GLY A 60 9.02 -35.83 30.02
N GLN A 61 8.72 -35.74 31.32
CA GLN A 61 8.97 -34.53 32.14
C GLN A 61 8.16 -33.28 31.74
N THR A 62 7.06 -33.48 31.01
CA THR A 62 6.05 -32.46 30.73
C THR A 62 4.89 -32.62 31.72
N TYR A 63 4.33 -31.51 32.20
CA TYR A 63 3.25 -31.49 33.18
C TYR A 63 2.18 -30.48 32.78
N LEU A 64 0.91 -30.84 33.01
CA LEU A 64 -0.20 -29.91 33.06
C LEU A 64 -0.24 -29.29 34.47
N ILE A 65 -0.31 -27.97 34.54
CA ILE A 65 -0.34 -27.18 35.77
C ILE A 65 -1.66 -26.43 35.83
N ARG A 66 -2.51 -26.83 36.79
CA ARG A 66 -3.79 -26.18 37.06
C ARG A 66 -3.54 -24.89 37.84
N LEU A 67 -3.89 -23.74 37.26
CA LEU A 67 -3.70 -22.43 37.88
C LEU A 67 -4.77 -22.17 38.96
N PRO A 68 -4.47 -21.32 39.97
CA PRO A 68 -5.49 -20.78 40.87
C PRO A 68 -6.64 -20.13 40.11
N ALA A 69 -7.87 -20.30 40.61
CA ALA A 69 -9.05 -19.66 40.05
C ALA A 69 -8.85 -18.15 39.92
N GLY A 70 -9.09 -17.60 38.72
CA GLY A 70 -8.91 -16.19 38.41
C GLY A 70 -7.47 -15.74 38.18
N MET A 71 -6.48 -16.64 38.22
CA MET A 71 -5.09 -16.30 37.84
C MET A 71 -4.97 -16.25 36.30
N PRO A 72 -4.53 -15.11 35.73
CA PRO A 72 -4.17 -15.00 34.31
C PRO A 72 -3.03 -15.95 33.94
N SER A 73 -3.17 -16.65 32.82
CA SER A 73 -2.13 -17.57 32.33
C SER A 73 -0.81 -16.84 32.03
N GLU A 74 -0.89 -15.62 31.53
CA GLU A 74 0.22 -14.74 31.17
C GLU A 74 1.02 -14.31 32.40
N LEU A 75 0.33 -14.02 33.51
CA LEU A 75 0.95 -13.68 34.78
C LEU A 75 1.71 -14.88 35.36
N ALA A 76 1.10 -16.07 35.28
CA ALA A 76 1.75 -17.31 35.72
C ALA A 76 2.99 -17.64 34.86
N LEU A 77 2.88 -17.47 33.54
CA LEU A 77 4.00 -17.65 32.60
C LEU A 77 5.16 -16.69 32.88
N ALA A 78 4.89 -15.40 33.10
CA ALA A 78 5.92 -14.42 33.44
C ALA A 78 6.70 -14.81 34.70
N HIS A 79 6.06 -15.48 35.65
CA HIS A 79 6.67 -15.88 36.91
C HIS A 79 7.54 -17.14 36.79
N ILE A 80 7.19 -18.09 35.92
CA ILE A 80 7.87 -19.40 35.85
C ILE A 80 8.88 -19.52 34.70
N ARG A 81 8.79 -18.67 33.66
CA ARG A 81 9.72 -18.71 32.51
C ARG A 81 11.17 -18.42 32.90
N SER A 82 11.40 -17.67 33.97
CA SER A 82 12.73 -17.34 34.48
C SER A 82 13.29 -18.36 35.48
N LEU A 83 12.52 -19.38 35.85
CA LEU A 83 12.95 -20.39 36.81
C LEU A 83 13.94 -21.36 36.18
N ASN A 84 15.07 -21.56 36.84
CA ASN A 84 16.11 -22.48 36.37
C ASN A 84 15.57 -23.93 36.27
N GLY A 85 15.77 -24.55 35.11
CA GLY A 85 15.30 -25.90 34.81
C GLY A 85 13.90 -25.99 34.21
N VAL A 86 13.20 -24.88 33.98
CA VAL A 86 12.04 -24.83 33.07
C VAL A 86 12.57 -24.75 31.64
N ILE A 87 12.23 -25.74 30.80
CA ILE A 87 12.61 -25.76 29.38
C ILE A 87 11.63 -24.88 28.59
N TYR A 88 10.34 -25.07 28.81
CA TYR A 88 9.29 -24.21 28.27
C TYR A 88 8.02 -24.24 29.14
N ALA A 89 7.20 -23.21 29.01
CA ALA A 89 5.86 -23.14 29.56
C ALA A 89 4.92 -22.44 28.56
N VAL A 90 3.78 -23.05 28.29
CA VAL A 90 2.75 -22.57 27.34
C VAL A 90 1.35 -22.76 27.92
N PRO A 91 0.33 -22.00 27.47
CA PRO A 91 -1.06 -22.25 27.82
C PRO A 91 -1.58 -23.61 27.30
N ASP A 92 -2.49 -24.24 28.02
CA ASP A 92 -3.24 -25.45 27.66
C ASP A 92 -4.47 -25.07 26.81
N TYR A 93 -4.25 -24.93 25.51
CA TYR A 93 -5.30 -24.51 24.57
C TYR A 93 -6.33 -25.61 24.33
N GLU A 94 -7.62 -25.26 24.39
CA GLU A 94 -8.70 -26.12 23.93
C GLU A 94 -8.63 -26.31 22.40
N ARG A 95 -8.87 -27.53 21.92
CA ARG A 95 -8.91 -27.88 20.48
C ARG A 95 -10.28 -28.48 20.15
N THR A 96 -10.91 -28.02 19.07
CA THR A 96 -12.14 -28.57 18.49
C THR A 96 -11.80 -29.52 17.32
N ILE A 97 -12.74 -30.38 16.91
CA ILE A 97 -12.60 -31.13 15.65
C ILE A 97 -12.65 -30.09 14.53
N SER A 98 -11.57 -29.98 13.77
CA SER A 98 -11.41 -28.99 12.68
C SER A 98 -12.57 -29.07 11.70
N ARG A 99 -13.12 -27.92 11.27
CA ARG A 99 -14.02 -27.86 10.11
C ARG A 99 -13.26 -28.38 8.88
N THR A 100 -13.61 -29.60 8.48
CA THR A 100 -13.18 -30.17 7.19
C THR A 100 -14.32 -30.02 6.21
N SER A 101 -14.01 -29.68 4.96
CA SER A 101 -15.06 -29.62 3.94
C SER A 101 -15.56 -31.04 3.61
N ASN A 102 -16.79 -31.11 3.14
CA ASN A 102 -17.44 -32.35 2.73
C ASN A 102 -17.11 -32.76 1.26
N ASP A 103 -16.18 -32.04 0.63
CA ASP A 103 -15.95 -32.11 -0.82
C ASP A 103 -15.25 -33.43 -1.23
N PRO A 104 -15.68 -34.11 -2.33
CA PRO A 104 -15.23 -35.46 -2.66
C PRO A 104 -13.74 -35.62 -2.97
N LEU A 105 -13.06 -34.55 -3.40
CA LEU A 105 -11.62 -34.58 -3.72
C LEU A 105 -10.74 -34.08 -2.57
N ARG A 106 -11.30 -33.83 -1.39
CA ARG A 106 -10.55 -33.37 -0.20
C ARG A 106 -9.34 -34.24 0.12
N ASP A 107 -9.46 -35.56 -0.01
CA ASP A 107 -8.35 -36.49 0.30
C ASP A 107 -7.16 -36.33 -0.67
N GLN A 108 -7.33 -35.62 -1.80
CA GLN A 108 -6.27 -35.22 -2.72
C GLN A 108 -5.67 -33.84 -2.38
N GLN A 109 -6.29 -33.07 -1.48
CA GLN A 109 -5.86 -31.72 -1.08
C GLN A 109 -4.93 -31.74 0.14
N TRP A 110 -3.87 -32.55 0.07
CA TRP A 110 -2.88 -32.70 1.14
C TRP A 110 -2.30 -31.35 1.62
N ALA A 111 -2.11 -30.42 0.67
CA ALA A 111 -1.55 -29.10 0.91
C ALA A 111 -2.33 -28.28 1.95
N LEU A 112 -3.66 -28.42 2.00
CA LEU A 112 -4.52 -27.72 2.97
C LEU A 112 -4.23 -28.17 4.40
N GLY A 113 -3.94 -29.45 4.61
CA GLY A 113 -3.50 -29.97 5.91
C GLY A 113 -2.13 -29.42 6.29
N THR A 114 -1.18 -29.41 5.35
CA THR A 114 0.17 -28.90 5.57
C THR A 114 0.15 -27.44 6.01
N ILE A 115 -0.64 -26.57 5.38
CA ILE A 115 -0.70 -25.13 5.76
C ILE A 115 -1.69 -24.83 6.90
N ALA A 116 -2.19 -25.87 7.60
CA ALA A 116 -3.16 -25.76 8.69
C ALA A 116 -4.48 -25.04 8.30
N ALA A 117 -4.94 -25.20 7.05
CA ALA A 117 -6.16 -24.56 6.56
C ALA A 117 -7.43 -25.11 7.24
N TYR A 118 -7.50 -26.42 7.52
CA TYR A 118 -8.67 -27.03 8.15
C TYR A 118 -8.96 -26.44 9.53
N ASP A 119 -7.92 -26.19 10.34
CA ASP A 119 -8.08 -25.52 11.64
C ASP A 119 -8.37 -24.03 11.47
N ALA A 120 -7.80 -23.39 10.45
CA ALA A 120 -8.02 -21.97 10.18
C ALA A 120 -9.48 -21.66 9.82
N TRP A 121 -10.17 -22.60 9.16
CA TRP A 121 -11.57 -22.45 8.77
C TRP A 121 -12.56 -22.46 9.95
N ASP A 122 -12.14 -22.87 11.15
CA ASP A 122 -12.92 -22.65 12.37
C ASP A 122 -12.97 -21.16 12.78
N ILE A 123 -11.99 -20.35 12.33
CA ILE A 123 -11.96 -18.90 12.57
C ILE A 123 -12.74 -18.17 11.47
N THR A 124 -12.42 -18.43 10.20
CA THR A 124 -13.16 -17.90 9.04
C THR A 124 -12.89 -18.71 7.79
N THR A 125 -13.90 -18.84 6.93
CA THR A 125 -13.78 -19.38 5.58
C THR A 125 -13.68 -18.27 4.52
N GLY A 126 -13.58 -17.01 4.96
CA GLY A 126 -13.44 -15.84 4.11
C GLY A 126 -14.76 -15.16 3.74
N GLY A 127 -14.65 -13.90 3.32
CA GLY A 127 -15.74 -13.07 2.79
C GLY A 127 -15.41 -12.56 1.38
N PRO A 128 -16.22 -11.65 0.81
CA PRO A 128 -16.14 -11.25 -0.59
C PRO A 128 -14.96 -10.29 -0.88
N VAL A 129 -13.75 -10.67 -0.49
CA VAL A 129 -12.52 -9.96 -0.85
C VAL A 129 -12.23 -10.22 -2.33
N VAL A 130 -12.03 -9.13 -3.07
CA VAL A 130 -11.75 -9.19 -4.51
C VAL A 130 -10.28 -9.50 -4.75
N ILE A 131 -10.01 -10.62 -5.41
CA ILE A 131 -8.68 -11.10 -5.77
C ILE A 131 -8.59 -11.14 -7.29
N ALA A 132 -7.71 -10.32 -7.86
CA ALA A 132 -7.44 -10.36 -9.28
C ALA A 132 -6.50 -11.52 -9.62
N VAL A 133 -6.94 -12.36 -10.56
CA VAL A 133 -6.13 -13.41 -11.16
C VAL A 133 -5.70 -12.93 -12.54
N ILE A 134 -4.46 -12.44 -12.63
CA ILE A 134 -3.86 -11.99 -13.90
C ILE A 134 -3.14 -13.18 -14.52
N ASP A 135 -3.77 -13.82 -15.50
CA ASP A 135 -3.34 -15.12 -16.02
C ASP A 135 -3.87 -15.38 -17.45
N THR A 136 -4.14 -16.63 -17.83
CA THR A 136 -4.71 -17.04 -19.12
C THR A 136 -6.22 -16.80 -19.24
N GLY A 137 -6.86 -16.28 -18.20
CA GLY A 137 -8.31 -16.14 -18.07
C GLY A 137 -8.88 -17.10 -17.01
N VAL A 138 -10.18 -17.05 -16.76
CA VAL A 138 -10.86 -17.96 -15.82
C VAL A 138 -12.16 -18.48 -16.43
N ASP A 139 -12.43 -19.77 -16.29
CA ASP A 139 -13.73 -20.35 -16.60
C ASP A 139 -14.77 -19.99 -15.52
N ALA A 140 -15.48 -18.88 -15.72
CA ALA A 140 -16.50 -18.38 -14.80
C ALA A 140 -17.70 -19.32 -14.63
N ASN A 141 -17.87 -20.31 -15.52
CA ASN A 141 -18.99 -21.26 -15.47
C ASN A 141 -18.64 -22.55 -14.73
N HIS A 142 -17.39 -22.73 -14.31
CA HIS A 142 -17.01 -23.89 -13.52
C HIS A 142 -17.85 -23.93 -12.22
N PRO A 143 -18.48 -25.06 -11.85
CA PRO A 143 -19.36 -25.15 -10.67
C PRO A 143 -18.73 -24.63 -9.38
N GLU A 144 -17.45 -24.96 -9.18
CA GLU A 144 -16.64 -24.46 -8.05
C GLU A 144 -16.41 -22.95 -8.01
N LEU A 145 -16.60 -22.23 -9.11
CA LEU A 145 -16.33 -20.78 -9.21
C LEU A 145 -17.59 -19.97 -9.55
N ALA A 146 -18.66 -20.65 -9.97
CA ALA A 146 -19.89 -20.03 -10.44
C ALA A 146 -20.47 -19.07 -9.38
N GLY A 147 -20.83 -17.87 -9.82
CA GLY A 147 -21.36 -16.82 -8.94
C GLY A 147 -20.31 -16.06 -8.13
N ARG A 148 -19.03 -16.44 -8.21
CA ARG A 148 -17.91 -15.77 -7.51
C ARG A 148 -16.81 -15.27 -8.44
N VAL A 149 -17.06 -15.27 -9.75
CA VAL A 149 -16.19 -14.66 -10.76
C VAL A 149 -16.87 -13.40 -11.31
N LEU A 150 -16.19 -12.26 -11.20
CA LEU A 150 -16.69 -10.95 -11.66
C LEU A 150 -16.56 -10.80 -13.18
N GLY A 151 -17.18 -9.74 -13.71
CA GLY A 151 -16.86 -9.24 -15.05
C GLY A 151 -15.39 -8.85 -15.13
N GLY A 152 -14.64 -9.52 -16.00
CA GLY A 152 -13.20 -9.35 -16.11
C GLY A 152 -12.71 -8.47 -17.24
N PHE A 153 -11.40 -8.50 -17.44
CA PHE A 153 -10.70 -7.73 -18.48
C PHE A 153 -9.75 -8.61 -19.29
N ASN A 154 -9.62 -8.32 -20.57
CA ASN A 154 -8.66 -8.95 -21.46
C ASN A 154 -7.62 -7.93 -21.88
N ALA A 155 -6.48 -7.92 -21.21
CA ALA A 155 -5.39 -6.98 -21.44
C ALA A 155 -4.62 -7.21 -22.76
N ILE A 156 -4.96 -8.27 -23.51
CA ILE A 156 -4.40 -8.55 -24.83
C ILE A 156 -5.22 -7.83 -25.91
N THR A 157 -6.54 -7.76 -25.74
CA THR A 157 -7.48 -7.23 -26.73
C THR A 157 -8.15 -5.93 -26.33
N GLY A 158 -8.08 -5.53 -25.05
CA GLY A 158 -8.80 -4.39 -24.48
C GLY A 158 -10.30 -4.64 -24.30
N SER A 159 -10.76 -5.89 -24.33
CA SER A 159 -12.17 -6.26 -24.21
C SER A 159 -12.51 -6.83 -22.82
N SER A 160 -13.79 -7.12 -22.56
CA SER A 160 -14.25 -7.78 -21.33
C SER A 160 -14.15 -9.32 -21.37
N ASN A 161 -13.74 -9.92 -22.50
CA ASN A 161 -13.67 -11.37 -22.64
C ASN A 161 -12.46 -11.97 -21.91
N SER A 162 -12.66 -12.33 -20.64
CA SER A 162 -11.66 -12.87 -19.72
C SER A 162 -11.71 -14.39 -19.56
N GLY A 163 -12.40 -15.09 -20.46
CA GLY A 163 -12.51 -16.55 -20.44
C GLY A 163 -11.17 -17.25 -20.64
N ASP A 164 -11.01 -18.41 -20.02
CA ASP A 164 -9.79 -19.22 -20.10
C ASP A 164 -9.80 -20.13 -21.33
N ASP A 165 -8.73 -20.05 -22.14
CA ASP A 165 -8.52 -20.89 -23.32
C ASP A 165 -7.28 -21.80 -23.19
N ASN A 166 -6.65 -21.80 -22.01
CA ASN A 166 -5.46 -22.58 -21.66
C ASN A 166 -5.70 -23.53 -20.48
N GLY A 167 -6.28 -23.02 -19.40
CA GLY A 167 -6.60 -23.77 -18.17
C GLY A 167 -5.79 -23.35 -16.94
N HIS A 168 -4.65 -22.70 -17.11
CA HIS A 168 -3.77 -22.30 -16.00
C HIS A 168 -4.46 -21.30 -15.05
N GLY A 169 -5.08 -20.26 -15.57
CA GLY A 169 -5.77 -19.26 -14.74
C GLY A 169 -6.98 -19.82 -13.99
N THR A 170 -7.73 -20.75 -14.59
CA THR A 170 -8.81 -21.47 -13.89
C THR A 170 -8.25 -22.34 -12.75
N ALA A 171 -7.11 -22.99 -12.95
CA ALA A 171 -6.42 -23.74 -11.90
C ALA A 171 -5.90 -22.85 -10.77
N VAL A 172 -5.41 -21.65 -11.06
CA VAL A 172 -5.04 -20.67 -10.03
C VAL A 172 -6.26 -20.22 -9.25
N ALA A 173 -7.37 -19.89 -9.94
CA ALA A 173 -8.61 -19.44 -9.31
C ALA A 173 -9.22 -20.51 -8.38
N GLY A 174 -9.18 -21.79 -8.77
CA GLY A 174 -9.67 -22.91 -7.94
C GLY A 174 -8.95 -23.03 -6.60
N ILE A 175 -7.62 -22.90 -6.57
CA ILE A 175 -6.84 -22.96 -5.32
C ILE A 175 -7.23 -21.80 -4.39
N ILE A 176 -7.46 -20.61 -4.96
CA ILE A 176 -7.84 -19.43 -4.18
C ILE A 176 -9.26 -19.57 -3.63
N ALA A 177 -10.22 -19.89 -4.51
CA ALA A 177 -11.63 -19.63 -4.25
C ALA A 177 -12.57 -20.70 -4.82
N ALA A 178 -12.19 -21.96 -5.00
CA ALA A 178 -13.18 -23.03 -5.17
C ALA A 178 -14.18 -23.08 -3.98
N SER A 179 -15.40 -23.53 -4.23
CA SER A 179 -16.51 -23.51 -3.28
C SER A 179 -16.28 -24.60 -2.25
N GLY A 180 -15.93 -24.25 -1.01
CA GLY A 180 -15.82 -25.27 0.03
C GLY A 180 -17.18 -25.69 0.59
N ASP A 181 -17.27 -26.95 1.00
CA ASP A 181 -18.41 -27.54 1.73
C ASP A 181 -19.71 -27.59 0.91
N ASN A 182 -19.59 -27.65 -0.42
CA ASN A 182 -20.71 -27.75 -1.36
C ASN A 182 -21.01 -29.19 -1.79
N GLY A 183 -20.17 -30.16 -1.41
CA GLY A 183 -20.31 -31.57 -1.75
C GLY A 183 -19.84 -31.90 -3.17
N GLU A 184 -19.08 -30.99 -3.79
CA GLU A 184 -18.53 -31.13 -5.13
C GLU A 184 -17.02 -30.85 -5.12
N GLY A 185 -16.30 -31.43 -6.08
CA GLY A 185 -14.92 -31.02 -6.35
C GLY A 185 -13.97 -30.92 -5.15
N ILE A 186 -13.42 -29.73 -4.99
CA ILE A 186 -12.34 -29.34 -4.07
C ILE A 186 -12.79 -28.11 -3.27
N ALA A 187 -12.14 -27.85 -2.13
CA ALA A 187 -12.27 -26.56 -1.46
C ALA A 187 -11.13 -25.60 -1.83
N GLY A 188 -11.46 -24.35 -2.20
CA GLY A 188 -10.47 -23.28 -2.29
C GLY A 188 -10.02 -22.85 -0.89
N LEU A 189 -8.94 -22.08 -0.78
CA LEU A 189 -8.50 -21.62 0.54
C LEU A 189 -9.47 -20.58 1.15
N CYS A 190 -10.06 -19.71 0.33
CA CYS A 190 -11.05 -18.72 0.73
C CYS A 190 -12.39 -18.94 0.02
N TRP A 191 -13.32 -19.63 0.70
CA TRP A 191 -14.62 -20.03 0.14
C TRP A 191 -15.54 -18.83 -0.13
N GLY A 192 -15.38 -17.74 0.62
CA GLY A 192 -16.16 -16.52 0.42
C GLY A 192 -15.58 -15.54 -0.60
N CYS A 193 -14.36 -15.75 -1.08
CA CYS A 193 -13.64 -14.79 -1.91
C CYS A 193 -14.21 -14.68 -3.33
N VAL A 194 -13.95 -13.54 -3.95
CA VAL A 194 -14.43 -13.19 -5.28
C VAL A 194 -13.24 -13.00 -6.22
N ILE A 195 -13.28 -13.68 -7.36
CA ILE A 195 -12.23 -13.61 -8.38
C ILE A 195 -12.55 -12.50 -9.39
N LEU A 196 -11.59 -11.60 -9.62
CA LEU A 196 -11.59 -10.66 -10.73
C LEU A 196 -10.70 -11.24 -11.85
N PRO A 197 -11.27 -11.84 -12.90
CA PRO A 197 -10.47 -12.56 -13.89
C PRO A 197 -9.86 -11.58 -14.90
N ILE A 198 -8.54 -11.64 -15.09
CA ILE A 198 -7.85 -10.78 -16.05
C ILE A 198 -6.97 -11.61 -16.96
N LYS A 199 -7.33 -11.68 -18.24
CA LYS A 199 -6.55 -12.39 -19.26
C LYS A 199 -5.41 -11.51 -19.75
N ALA A 200 -4.20 -11.84 -19.34
CA ALA A 200 -2.95 -11.20 -19.79
C ALA A 200 -2.04 -12.16 -20.59
N CYS A 201 -2.33 -13.46 -20.54
CA CYS A 201 -1.55 -14.51 -21.18
C CYS A 201 -2.31 -15.14 -22.37
N LEU A 202 -1.56 -15.43 -23.42
CA LEU A 202 -2.05 -16.12 -24.62
C LEU A 202 -2.37 -17.59 -24.32
N ARG A 203 -3.08 -18.24 -25.24
CA ARG A 203 -3.44 -19.66 -25.15
C ARG A 203 -2.25 -20.61 -24.90
N ASN A 204 -1.05 -20.23 -25.28
CA ASN A 204 0.18 -21.00 -25.04
C ASN A 204 0.87 -20.67 -23.70
N GLY A 205 0.20 -19.95 -22.80
CA GLY A 205 0.73 -19.57 -21.49
C GLY A 205 1.71 -18.39 -21.53
N ARG A 206 2.02 -17.82 -22.70
CA ARG A 206 2.97 -16.70 -22.80
C ARG A 206 2.27 -15.38 -22.52
N CYS A 207 2.85 -14.59 -21.64
CA CYS A 207 2.37 -13.27 -21.24
C CYS A 207 3.38 -12.21 -21.73
N ARG A 208 2.89 -11.05 -22.20
CA ARG A 208 3.73 -9.91 -22.56
C ARG A 208 3.70 -8.88 -21.45
N ASP A 209 4.83 -8.26 -21.12
CA ASP A 209 4.92 -7.16 -20.15
C ASP A 209 3.84 -6.10 -20.37
N SER A 210 3.60 -5.68 -21.61
CA SER A 210 2.56 -4.69 -21.93
C SER A 210 1.17 -5.08 -21.43
N SER A 211 0.81 -6.35 -21.57
CA SER A 211 -0.48 -6.88 -21.14
C SER A 211 -0.52 -7.09 -19.64
N VAL A 212 0.59 -7.53 -19.02
CA VAL A 212 0.69 -7.68 -17.56
C VAL A 212 0.64 -6.30 -16.87
N ILE A 213 1.34 -5.30 -17.38
CA ILE A 213 1.31 -3.91 -16.89
C ILE A 213 -0.12 -3.34 -16.96
N SER A 214 -0.77 -3.47 -18.13
CA SER A 214 -2.15 -3.00 -18.29
C SER A 214 -3.11 -3.74 -17.36
N ALA A 215 -2.92 -5.05 -17.18
CA ALA A 215 -3.71 -5.87 -16.26
C ALA A 215 -3.54 -5.45 -14.80
N ILE A 216 -2.31 -5.21 -14.33
CA ILE A 216 -2.03 -4.78 -12.95
C ILE A 216 -2.70 -3.44 -12.65
N ARG A 217 -2.53 -2.46 -13.54
CA ARG A 217 -3.17 -1.14 -13.39
C ARG A 217 -4.69 -1.26 -13.39
N TRP A 218 -5.25 -1.98 -14.37
CA TRP A 218 -6.70 -2.17 -14.45
C TRP A 218 -7.26 -2.90 -13.22
N ALA A 219 -6.60 -3.94 -12.73
CA ALA A 219 -7.00 -4.65 -11.51
C ALA A 219 -7.08 -3.70 -10.30
N THR A 220 -6.04 -2.89 -10.14
CA THR A 220 -5.91 -1.90 -9.07
C THR A 220 -7.05 -0.89 -9.12
N ASP A 221 -7.33 -0.35 -10.31
CA ASP A 221 -8.38 0.65 -10.51
C ASP A 221 -9.80 0.08 -10.43
N ASN A 222 -9.95 -1.25 -10.52
CA ASN A 222 -11.24 -1.95 -10.50
C ASN A 222 -11.44 -2.75 -9.19
N GLY A 223 -10.81 -2.29 -8.11
CA GLY A 223 -11.18 -2.70 -6.74
C GLY A 223 -10.54 -4.01 -6.27
N ALA A 224 -9.52 -4.53 -6.95
CA ALA A 224 -8.75 -5.65 -6.43
C ALA A 224 -8.04 -5.26 -5.12
N ARG A 225 -8.18 -6.08 -4.08
CA ARG A 225 -7.40 -5.95 -2.84
C ARG A 225 -6.09 -6.74 -2.90
N ILE A 226 -6.10 -7.81 -3.69
CA ILE A 226 -4.97 -8.70 -3.91
C ILE A 226 -4.85 -8.95 -5.42
N ILE A 227 -3.63 -8.96 -5.94
CA ILE A 227 -3.30 -9.38 -7.31
C ILE A 227 -2.41 -10.62 -7.21
N ASN A 228 -2.88 -11.74 -7.77
CA ASN A 228 -2.09 -12.96 -7.92
C ASN A 228 -1.48 -13.01 -9.33
N LEU A 229 -0.15 -13.11 -9.38
CA LEU A 229 0.67 -13.25 -10.59
C LEU A 229 1.40 -14.59 -10.57
N SER A 230 0.73 -15.63 -11.04
CA SER A 230 1.31 -16.97 -11.22
C SER A 230 2.09 -17.07 -12.55
N LEU A 231 2.85 -16.02 -12.85
CA LEU A 231 3.59 -15.81 -14.10
C LEU A 231 4.88 -15.02 -13.81
N GLY A 232 5.81 -15.05 -14.76
CA GLY A 232 6.95 -14.15 -14.73
C GLY A 232 8.02 -14.46 -15.78
N GLY A 233 9.15 -13.78 -15.68
CA GLY A 233 10.30 -13.95 -16.56
C GLY A 233 11.61 -13.46 -15.95
N SER A 234 12.75 -13.90 -16.49
CA SER A 234 14.09 -13.64 -15.94
C SER A 234 14.63 -12.22 -16.16
N SER A 235 13.92 -11.37 -16.92
CA SER A 235 14.38 -10.03 -17.28
C SER A 235 13.69 -8.96 -16.42
N PRO A 236 14.42 -8.12 -15.68
CA PRO A 236 13.81 -6.98 -14.99
C PRO A 236 13.33 -5.95 -16.00
N SER A 237 12.19 -5.34 -15.71
CA SER A 237 11.51 -4.35 -16.53
C SER A 237 11.08 -3.16 -15.66
N PRO A 238 11.68 -1.96 -15.81
CA PRO A 238 11.30 -0.79 -15.02
C PRO A 238 9.81 -0.44 -15.14
N ALA A 239 9.23 -0.61 -16.33
CA ALA A 239 7.81 -0.37 -16.57
C ALA A 239 6.91 -1.37 -15.84
N LEU A 240 7.32 -2.65 -15.76
CA LEU A 240 6.60 -3.65 -14.98
C LEU A 240 6.73 -3.36 -13.47
N GLN A 241 7.91 -2.97 -13.00
CA GLN A 241 8.11 -2.59 -11.61
C GLN A 241 7.25 -1.38 -11.23
N GLU A 242 7.17 -0.37 -12.08
CA GLU A 242 6.32 0.81 -11.85
C GLU A 242 4.85 0.41 -11.71
N ALA A 243 4.36 -0.56 -12.50
CA ALA A 243 3.00 -1.06 -12.37
C ALA A 243 2.77 -1.83 -11.05
N VAL A 244 3.73 -2.66 -10.64
CA VAL A 244 3.68 -3.37 -9.34
C VAL A 244 3.69 -2.37 -8.19
N ARG A 245 4.58 -1.36 -8.24
CA ARG A 245 4.64 -0.28 -7.25
C ARG A 245 3.34 0.52 -7.21
N TYR A 246 2.80 0.88 -8.37
CA TYR A 246 1.51 1.58 -8.49
C TYR A 246 0.38 0.87 -7.74
N ALA A 247 0.30 -0.45 -7.87
CA ALA A 247 -0.66 -1.28 -7.15
C ALA A 247 -0.36 -1.32 -5.65
N ASN A 248 0.91 -1.50 -5.27
CA ASN A 248 1.34 -1.57 -3.88
C ASN A 248 1.03 -0.26 -3.12
N GLU A 249 1.36 0.89 -3.70
CA GLU A 249 1.12 2.21 -3.12
C GLU A 249 -0.37 2.54 -2.97
N ARG A 250 -1.25 1.85 -3.72
CA ARG A 250 -2.72 1.95 -3.61
C ARG A 250 -3.31 0.92 -2.65
N GLY A 251 -2.48 0.25 -1.86
CA GLY A 251 -2.91 -0.69 -0.84
C GLY A 251 -3.30 -2.07 -1.40
N VAL A 252 -2.94 -2.39 -2.64
CA VAL A 252 -3.13 -3.72 -3.22
C VAL A 252 -1.94 -4.60 -2.87
N LEU A 253 -2.19 -5.81 -2.37
CA LEU A 253 -1.13 -6.79 -2.14
C LEU A 253 -0.83 -7.56 -3.43
N ILE A 254 0.42 -7.53 -3.89
CA ILE A 254 0.86 -8.28 -5.06
C ILE A 254 1.53 -9.56 -4.59
N VAL A 255 1.02 -10.71 -5.01
CA VAL A 255 1.56 -12.04 -4.71
C VAL A 255 2.03 -12.66 -6.02
N ALA A 256 3.31 -13.04 -6.10
CA ALA A 256 3.92 -13.51 -7.33
C ALA A 256 4.73 -14.80 -7.13
N ALA A 257 4.65 -15.71 -8.10
CA ALA A 257 5.38 -16.97 -8.10
C ALA A 257 6.89 -16.75 -8.34
N SER A 258 7.75 -17.42 -7.58
CA SER A 258 9.21 -17.19 -7.66
C SER A 258 9.87 -17.72 -8.93
N GLY A 259 9.18 -18.52 -9.74
CA GLY A 259 9.68 -19.16 -10.95
C GLY A 259 10.08 -20.63 -10.75
N ASN A 260 10.30 -21.36 -11.84
CA ASN A 260 10.49 -22.82 -11.85
C ASN A 260 11.84 -23.23 -12.47
N GLU A 261 12.82 -22.33 -12.48
CA GLU A 261 14.07 -22.43 -13.23
C GLU A 261 15.29 -22.70 -12.32
N ARG A 262 15.10 -23.27 -11.12
CA ARG A 262 16.20 -23.45 -10.14
C ARG A 262 17.34 -24.30 -10.72
N ALA A 263 16.99 -25.37 -11.44
CA ALA A 263 17.93 -26.23 -12.15
C ALA A 263 18.53 -25.57 -13.41
N GLU A 264 17.94 -24.48 -13.88
CA GLU A 264 18.30 -23.73 -15.09
C GLU A 264 19.01 -22.41 -14.75
N GLY A 265 19.80 -22.42 -13.67
CA GLY A 265 20.62 -21.28 -13.25
C GLY A 265 19.99 -20.41 -12.17
N ASN A 266 18.77 -20.72 -11.71
CA ASN A 266 18.14 -20.07 -10.56
C ASN A 266 18.11 -18.53 -10.67
N THR A 267 17.79 -18.04 -11.87
CA THR A 267 17.76 -16.59 -12.12
C THR A 267 16.54 -15.98 -11.44
N PRO A 268 16.66 -14.83 -10.75
CA PRO A 268 15.51 -14.15 -10.16
C PRO A 268 14.42 -13.91 -11.20
N ASN A 269 13.17 -14.23 -10.82
CA ASN A 269 12.02 -14.16 -11.70
C ASN A 269 11.17 -12.93 -11.35
N TYR A 270 10.83 -12.12 -12.35
CA TYR A 270 10.06 -10.89 -12.21
C TYR A 270 8.62 -11.12 -12.67
N PRO A 271 7.61 -10.64 -11.92
CA PRO A 271 7.69 -9.59 -10.91
C PRO A 271 7.99 -10.03 -9.48
N ALA A 272 8.12 -11.34 -9.18
CA ALA A 272 8.36 -11.80 -7.81
C ALA A 272 9.62 -11.22 -7.17
N ALA A 273 10.69 -11.00 -7.94
CA ALA A 273 11.92 -10.41 -7.44
C ALA A 273 11.84 -8.88 -7.20
N TYR A 274 10.73 -8.20 -7.50
CA TYR A 274 10.54 -6.81 -7.09
C TYR A 274 10.19 -6.73 -5.61
N ALA A 275 10.80 -5.79 -4.90
CA ALA A 275 10.60 -5.63 -3.45
C ALA A 275 9.13 -5.34 -3.09
N GLU A 276 8.39 -4.70 -4.00
CA GLU A 276 6.96 -4.38 -3.83
C GLU A 276 6.04 -5.62 -3.94
N ALA A 277 6.53 -6.73 -4.52
CA ALA A 277 5.80 -7.99 -4.61
C ALA A 277 6.16 -8.93 -3.45
N LEU A 278 5.18 -9.73 -3.03
CA LEU A 278 5.37 -10.85 -2.11
C LEU A 278 5.72 -12.08 -2.97
N ALA A 279 6.97 -12.51 -2.92
CA ALA A 279 7.50 -13.64 -3.67
C ALA A 279 7.21 -14.98 -2.98
N VAL A 280 6.64 -15.92 -3.73
CA VAL A 280 6.23 -17.23 -3.21
C VAL A 280 6.98 -18.37 -3.90
N GLY A 281 7.78 -19.11 -3.13
CA GLY A 281 8.38 -20.37 -3.56
C GLY A 281 7.51 -21.59 -3.27
N ALA A 282 7.92 -22.76 -3.76
CA ALA A 282 7.17 -24.01 -3.66
C ALA A 282 7.84 -25.05 -2.77
N THR A 283 7.06 -25.70 -1.90
CA THR A 283 7.46 -26.91 -1.16
C THR A 283 6.75 -28.17 -1.64
N GLY A 284 7.37 -29.32 -1.34
CA GLY A 284 6.84 -30.65 -1.62
C GLY A 284 6.14 -31.32 -0.43
N TYR A 285 5.78 -32.60 -0.58
CA TYR A 285 5.16 -33.41 0.47
C TYR A 285 5.98 -33.52 1.77
N SER A 286 7.32 -33.43 1.67
CA SER A 286 8.24 -33.44 2.82
C SER A 286 8.38 -32.07 3.50
N ASP A 287 7.63 -31.06 3.05
CA ASP A 287 7.78 -29.64 3.44
C ASP A 287 9.14 -29.04 3.06
N GLU A 288 9.88 -29.70 2.16
CA GLU A 288 11.15 -29.20 1.60
C GLU A 288 10.90 -28.37 0.34
N VAL A 289 11.70 -27.31 0.12
CA VAL A 289 11.67 -26.53 -1.12
C VAL A 289 11.95 -27.44 -2.32
N THR A 290 11.10 -27.34 -3.35
CA THR A 290 11.21 -28.23 -4.52
C THR A 290 12.46 -27.92 -5.35
N GLY A 291 12.91 -28.93 -6.10
CA GLY A 291 14.08 -28.79 -6.98
C GLY A 291 13.88 -27.83 -8.16
N PHE A 292 12.64 -27.43 -8.46
CA PHE A 292 12.33 -26.44 -9.50
C PHE A 292 12.15 -25.03 -8.95
N SER A 293 11.72 -24.86 -7.69
CA SER A 293 11.39 -23.54 -7.12
C SER A 293 12.62 -22.66 -7.08
N ASN A 294 12.60 -21.51 -7.76
CA ASN A 294 13.70 -20.57 -7.63
C ASN A 294 13.84 -20.12 -6.16
N THR A 295 15.09 -19.91 -5.75
CA THR A 295 15.49 -19.47 -4.41
C THR A 295 16.36 -18.23 -4.51
N GLY A 296 16.42 -17.43 -3.44
CA GLY A 296 17.25 -16.24 -3.36
C GLY A 296 16.75 -15.27 -2.29
N ASP A 297 17.49 -14.19 -2.08
CA ASP A 297 17.16 -13.18 -1.06
C ASP A 297 15.85 -12.44 -1.33
N PHE A 298 15.23 -12.66 -2.49
CA PHE A 298 13.93 -12.08 -2.86
C PHE A 298 12.74 -12.93 -2.40
N ILE A 299 12.94 -14.16 -1.90
CA ILE A 299 11.84 -15.01 -1.41
C ILE A 299 11.27 -14.44 -0.11
N ASP A 300 9.95 -14.27 -0.04
CA ASP A 300 9.27 -13.85 1.19
C ASP A 300 8.78 -15.04 1.99
N LEU A 301 8.13 -16.00 1.34
CA LEU A 301 7.67 -17.23 1.97
C LEU A 301 7.48 -18.34 0.94
N VAL A 302 7.22 -19.54 1.42
CA VAL A 302 6.94 -20.70 0.57
C VAL A 302 5.60 -21.33 0.93
N ALA A 303 4.99 -22.01 -0.04
CA ALA A 303 3.76 -22.77 0.14
C ALA A 303 3.81 -24.07 -0.68
N PRO A 304 2.96 -25.07 -0.38
CA PRO A 304 2.90 -26.30 -1.18
C PRO A 304 2.67 -26.02 -2.67
N GLY A 305 3.45 -26.67 -3.53
CA GLY A 305 3.38 -26.46 -4.99
C GLY A 305 3.61 -27.72 -5.83
N ILE A 306 3.43 -28.92 -5.25
CA ILE A 306 3.49 -30.20 -5.98
C ILE A 306 2.15 -30.93 -5.87
N ASP A 307 1.68 -31.45 -7.00
CA ASP A 307 0.45 -32.25 -7.11
C ASP A 307 -0.73 -31.59 -6.38
N ILE A 308 -0.93 -30.31 -6.66
CA ILE A 308 -1.99 -29.50 -6.07
C ILE A 308 -3.28 -29.76 -6.82
N ALA A 309 -4.26 -30.38 -6.15
CA ALA A 309 -5.59 -30.58 -6.70
C ALA A 309 -6.29 -29.24 -6.94
N THR A 310 -6.75 -29.03 -8.17
CA THR A 310 -7.37 -27.77 -8.60
C THR A 310 -8.37 -27.97 -9.75
N THR A 311 -9.11 -26.91 -10.09
CA THR A 311 -10.09 -26.85 -11.18
C THR A 311 -9.44 -26.60 -12.55
N ILE A 312 -10.04 -27.10 -13.62
CA ILE A 312 -9.67 -26.78 -15.01
C ILE A 312 -10.94 -26.51 -15.84
N PRO A 313 -10.86 -25.79 -16.98
CA PRO A 313 -12.04 -25.43 -17.77
C PRO A 313 -12.88 -26.65 -18.17
N GLY A 314 -14.19 -26.44 -18.27
CA GLY A 314 -15.13 -27.51 -18.66
C GLY A 314 -15.49 -28.46 -17.52
N ASN A 315 -15.62 -27.92 -16.30
CA ASN A 315 -16.03 -28.64 -15.07
C ASN A 315 -15.06 -29.74 -14.65
N GLY A 316 -13.79 -29.62 -15.01
CA GLY A 316 -12.77 -30.64 -14.76
C GLY A 316 -11.91 -30.33 -13.53
N TYR A 317 -11.16 -31.34 -13.10
CA TYR A 317 -10.17 -31.23 -12.02
C TYR A 317 -8.85 -31.83 -12.47
N ALA A 318 -7.74 -31.34 -11.95
CA ALA A 318 -6.40 -31.83 -12.24
C ALA A 318 -5.46 -31.66 -11.03
N LEU A 319 -4.34 -32.37 -11.07
CA LEU A 319 -3.20 -32.12 -10.18
C LEU A 319 -2.20 -31.22 -10.93
N ALA A 320 -1.74 -30.16 -10.26
CA ALA A 320 -0.87 -29.16 -10.85
C ALA A 320 0.39 -28.93 -10.00
N THR A 321 1.53 -28.69 -10.66
CA THR A 321 2.85 -28.56 -10.02
C THR A 321 3.57 -27.33 -10.53
N GLY A 322 4.14 -26.54 -9.62
CA GLY A 322 4.85 -25.29 -9.91
C GLY A 322 4.64 -24.23 -8.82
N THR A 323 5.53 -23.23 -8.78
CA THR A 323 5.38 -22.05 -7.91
C THR A 323 4.10 -21.26 -8.21
N SER A 324 3.62 -21.35 -9.46
CA SER A 324 2.30 -20.85 -9.90
C SER A 324 1.11 -21.40 -9.11
N PHE A 325 1.24 -22.57 -8.48
CA PHE A 325 0.21 -23.21 -7.66
C PHE A 325 0.49 -23.09 -6.16
N ALA A 326 1.66 -22.57 -5.77
CA ALA A 326 1.98 -22.18 -4.40
C ALA A 326 1.50 -20.75 -4.09
N SER A 327 1.73 -19.80 -5.00
CA SER A 327 1.26 -18.40 -4.87
C SER A 327 -0.25 -18.23 -4.58
N PRO A 328 -1.19 -18.99 -5.19
CA PRO A 328 -2.61 -18.85 -4.86
C PRO A 328 -2.97 -19.22 -3.42
N PHE A 329 -2.24 -20.11 -2.75
CA PHE A 329 -2.46 -20.34 -1.31
C PHE A 329 -2.14 -19.10 -0.49
N VAL A 330 -1.09 -18.37 -0.85
CA VAL A 330 -0.73 -17.12 -0.16
C VAL A 330 -1.76 -16.03 -0.43
N SER A 331 -2.23 -15.91 -1.67
CA SER A 331 -3.32 -15.00 -2.03
C SER A 331 -4.62 -15.30 -1.26
N GLY A 332 -4.98 -16.58 -1.13
CA GLY A 332 -6.13 -17.00 -0.34
C GLY A 332 -5.97 -16.69 1.16
N ALA A 333 -4.80 -16.96 1.74
CA ALA A 333 -4.52 -16.66 3.15
C ALA A 333 -4.57 -15.15 3.43
N ALA A 334 -3.99 -14.34 2.54
CA ALA A 334 -4.09 -12.88 2.62
C ALA A 334 -5.55 -12.40 2.64
N ALA A 335 -6.41 -13.02 1.83
CA ALA A 335 -7.82 -12.66 1.76
C ALA A 335 -8.61 -13.09 3.01
N LEU A 336 -8.28 -14.24 3.61
CA LEU A 336 -8.83 -14.64 4.92
C LEU A 336 -8.44 -13.63 6.01
N ILE A 337 -7.18 -13.16 6.03
CA ILE A 337 -6.73 -12.10 6.95
C ILE A 337 -7.53 -10.81 6.71
N MET A 338 -7.63 -10.35 5.46
CA MET A 338 -8.39 -9.14 5.10
C MET A 338 -9.89 -9.26 5.38
N THR A 339 -10.44 -10.48 5.43
CA THR A 339 -11.82 -10.72 5.86
C THR A 339 -11.99 -10.44 7.36
N LEU A 340 -11.06 -10.93 8.20
CA LEU A 340 -11.10 -10.71 9.65
C LEU A 340 -10.77 -9.27 10.02
N ARG A 341 -9.82 -8.68 9.32
CA ARG A 341 -9.25 -7.37 9.60
C ARG A 341 -9.19 -6.51 8.34
N PRO A 342 -10.34 -5.99 7.89
CA PRO A 342 -10.42 -5.19 6.67
C PRO A 342 -9.65 -3.86 6.76
N ASP A 343 -9.30 -3.44 7.98
CA ASP A 343 -8.53 -2.24 8.31
C ASP A 343 -7.02 -2.37 8.05
N LEU A 344 -6.50 -3.60 7.92
CA LEU A 344 -5.07 -3.80 7.67
C LEU A 344 -4.69 -3.38 6.25
N SER A 345 -3.56 -2.69 6.16
CA SER A 345 -2.93 -2.35 4.89
C SER A 345 -2.33 -3.61 4.23
N ASN A 346 -1.97 -3.50 2.95
CA ASN A 346 -1.25 -4.58 2.27
C ASN A 346 0.10 -4.92 2.94
N SER A 347 0.83 -3.93 3.47
CA SER A 347 2.09 -4.14 4.18
C SER A 347 1.89 -4.83 5.54
N ASP A 348 0.82 -4.49 6.26
CA ASP A 348 0.44 -5.20 7.49
C ASP A 348 0.10 -6.66 7.20
N VAL A 349 -0.68 -6.94 6.15
CA VAL A 349 -1.04 -8.31 5.76
C VAL A 349 0.20 -9.11 5.34
N ARG A 350 1.11 -8.52 4.54
CA ARG A 350 2.40 -9.13 4.21
C ARG A 350 3.21 -9.45 5.48
N CYS A 351 3.22 -8.54 6.45
CA CYS A 351 3.90 -8.77 7.72
C CYS A 351 3.26 -9.90 8.54
N VAL A 352 1.94 -9.93 8.66
CA VAL A 352 1.22 -11.00 9.37
C VAL A 352 1.59 -12.35 8.76
N LEU A 353 1.55 -12.47 7.43
CA LEU A 353 1.96 -13.70 6.72
C LEU A 353 3.42 -14.08 7.03
N ALA A 354 4.34 -13.10 7.04
CA ALA A 354 5.74 -13.34 7.33
C ALA A 354 5.99 -13.83 8.77
N ILE A 355 5.45 -13.14 9.79
CA ILE A 355 5.72 -13.46 11.20
C ILE A 355 4.97 -14.69 11.72
N SER A 356 3.98 -15.16 10.97
CA SER A 356 3.19 -16.35 11.29
C SER A 356 3.62 -17.59 10.50
N ALA A 357 4.53 -17.44 9.55
CA ALA A 357 5.07 -18.56 8.80
C ALA A 357 5.80 -19.53 9.75
N ASP A 358 5.69 -20.82 9.45
CA ASP A 358 6.47 -21.82 10.16
C ASP A 358 7.91 -21.75 9.62
N ASP A 359 8.82 -21.27 10.46
CA ASP A 359 10.26 -21.17 10.16
C ASP A 359 10.82 -22.56 9.82
N ARG A 360 11.34 -22.68 8.59
CA ARG A 360 11.90 -23.90 8.01
C ARG A 360 13.26 -23.57 7.42
N GLY A 361 14.17 -24.54 7.42
CA GLY A 361 15.53 -24.31 6.95
C GLY A 361 16.40 -23.71 8.04
N ALA A 362 17.12 -22.64 7.73
CA ALA A 362 17.99 -21.96 8.67
C ALA A 362 17.15 -21.04 9.57
N PRO A 363 17.44 -20.92 10.88
CA PRO A 363 16.64 -20.08 11.76
C PRO A 363 16.53 -18.62 11.29
N GLY A 364 15.30 -18.12 11.24
CA GLY A 364 14.99 -16.78 10.75
C GLY A 364 14.83 -16.73 9.23
N ARG A 365 14.89 -15.52 8.65
CA ARG A 365 14.71 -15.37 7.21
C ARG A 365 15.91 -15.94 6.46
N ASP A 366 15.66 -16.86 5.53
CA ASP A 366 16.67 -17.43 4.64
C ASP A 366 16.29 -17.34 3.15
N SER A 367 17.22 -17.70 2.27
CA SER A 367 17.04 -17.56 0.82
C SER A 367 16.26 -18.72 0.18
N GLU A 368 15.99 -19.81 0.91
CA GLU A 368 15.23 -20.95 0.41
C GLU A 368 13.74 -20.86 0.81
N TYR A 369 13.47 -20.60 2.08
CA TYR A 369 12.12 -20.56 2.66
C TYR A 369 11.60 -19.14 2.88
N GLY A 370 12.42 -18.10 2.69
CA GLY A 370 12.04 -16.75 3.09
C GLY A 370 11.86 -16.69 4.60
N TYR A 371 10.72 -16.16 5.07
CA TYR A 371 10.32 -16.19 6.47
C TYR A 371 9.80 -17.56 6.94
N GLY A 372 9.60 -18.51 6.03
CA GLY A 372 9.12 -19.85 6.34
C GLY A 372 7.98 -20.30 5.44
N ARG A 373 7.41 -21.46 5.77
CA ARG A 373 6.27 -22.03 5.06
C ARG A 373 4.94 -21.51 5.61
N LEU A 374 4.04 -21.11 4.73
CA LEU A 374 2.71 -20.55 5.04
C LEU A 374 1.95 -21.38 6.10
N ASN A 375 1.58 -20.76 7.22
CA ASN A 375 0.70 -21.35 8.21
C ASN A 375 -0.55 -20.49 8.38
N VAL A 376 -1.67 -20.95 7.83
CA VAL A 376 -2.91 -20.17 7.74
C VAL A 376 -3.54 -19.98 9.13
N LEU A 377 -3.52 -21.01 9.98
CA LEU A 377 -4.07 -20.91 11.33
C LEU A 377 -3.31 -19.85 12.16
N THR A 378 -1.98 -19.95 12.19
CA THR A 378 -1.13 -18.99 12.92
C THR A 378 -1.30 -17.59 12.35
N ALA A 379 -1.47 -17.44 11.03
CA ALA A 379 -1.71 -16.15 10.40
C ALA A 379 -3.01 -15.48 10.86
N LEU A 380 -4.12 -16.23 10.92
CA LEU A 380 -5.41 -15.68 11.39
C LEU A 380 -5.41 -15.37 12.89
N GLN A 381 -4.76 -16.22 13.70
CA GLN A 381 -4.58 -15.96 15.14
C GLN A 381 -3.74 -14.70 15.36
N THR A 382 -2.65 -14.55 14.60
CA THR A 382 -1.78 -13.37 14.65
C THR A 382 -2.53 -12.11 14.21
N ALA A 383 -3.32 -12.17 13.13
CA ALA A 383 -4.11 -11.04 12.65
C ALA A 383 -5.09 -10.50 13.72
N THR A 384 -5.64 -11.39 14.55
CA THR A 384 -6.61 -11.01 15.59
C THR A 384 -5.99 -10.12 16.67
N THR A 385 -4.72 -10.34 17.01
CA THR A 385 -4.00 -9.57 18.03
C THR A 385 -2.98 -8.59 17.44
N TYR A 386 -2.95 -8.45 16.11
CA TYR A 386 -1.96 -7.64 15.41
C TYR A 386 -2.11 -6.16 15.73
N GLY A 387 -1.05 -5.58 16.32
CA GLY A 387 -0.94 -4.16 16.68
C GLY A 387 0.19 -3.41 15.97
N GLY A 388 0.83 -4.01 14.96
CA GLY A 388 1.93 -3.43 14.20
C GLY A 388 3.05 -4.45 13.90
N CYS A 389 3.86 -4.17 12.87
CA CYS A 389 4.85 -5.14 12.40
C CYS A 389 6.12 -5.17 13.28
N PRO A 390 6.44 -6.31 13.94
CA PRO A 390 7.62 -6.41 14.79
C PRO A 390 8.93 -6.58 13.99
N LEU A 391 8.84 -6.95 12.71
CA LEU A 391 10.00 -7.03 11.81
C LEU A 391 10.51 -5.65 11.36
N GLY A 392 9.91 -4.56 11.87
CA GLY A 392 9.79 -3.31 11.12
C GLY A 392 8.84 -3.51 9.94
N THR A 393 8.36 -2.46 9.29
CA THR A 393 7.66 -2.64 8.00
C THR A 393 8.55 -3.49 7.08
N PRO A 394 8.10 -4.68 6.63
CA PRO A 394 8.89 -5.53 5.76
C PRO A 394 9.30 -4.70 4.56
N VAL A 395 10.59 -4.67 4.31
CA VAL A 395 11.23 -3.84 3.29
C VAL A 395 10.85 -4.40 1.91
N GLY A 396 9.64 -4.11 1.45
CA GLY A 396 9.53 -3.43 0.17
C GLY A 396 10.28 -2.11 0.38
N GLY A 397 11.35 -1.88 -0.39
CA GLY A 397 12.36 -0.84 -0.19
C GLY A 397 11.83 0.34 0.61
N SER A 398 12.45 0.62 1.75
CA SER A 398 12.11 1.67 2.71
C SER A 398 11.06 2.63 2.15
N ALA A 399 9.85 2.63 2.72
CA ALA A 399 9.10 3.87 2.77
C ALA A 399 9.94 4.86 3.59
N VAL A 400 10.97 5.44 2.96
CA VAL A 400 11.01 6.89 2.90
C VAL A 400 9.59 7.20 2.44
N SER A 401 8.74 7.78 3.29
CA SER A 401 7.57 8.46 2.74
C SER A 401 8.13 9.20 1.54
N PHE A 402 7.67 8.91 0.32
CA PHE A 402 8.14 9.67 -0.83
C PHE A 402 7.71 11.09 -0.52
N ASP A 403 8.64 11.81 0.08
CA ASP A 403 8.56 13.21 0.37
C ASP A 403 9.06 13.76 -0.94
N PRO A 404 8.16 14.21 -1.82
CA PRO A 404 8.59 14.72 -3.10
C PRO A 404 9.52 15.92 -2.90
N PHE A 405 9.51 16.55 -1.72
CA PHE A 405 10.36 17.67 -1.37
C PHE A 405 11.70 17.26 -0.73
N ALA A 406 11.94 15.97 -0.49
CA ALA A 406 13.24 15.47 -0.03
C ALA A 406 14.24 15.43 -1.18
N ARG A 407 15.50 15.79 -0.88
CA ARG A 407 16.60 15.69 -1.85
C ARG A 407 16.77 14.26 -2.32
N VAL A 408 17.03 14.08 -3.61
CA VAL A 408 17.30 12.79 -4.25
C VAL A 408 18.73 12.73 -4.80
N ASP A 409 19.21 11.51 -5.04
CA ASP A 409 20.49 11.28 -5.72
C ASP A 409 20.40 11.62 -7.21
N ALA A 410 21.56 11.92 -7.81
CA ALA A 410 21.64 12.19 -9.24
C ALA A 410 21.11 10.98 -10.06
N PRO A 411 20.21 11.21 -11.03
CA PRO A 411 19.53 10.17 -11.75
C PRO A 411 20.43 9.58 -12.86
N THR A 412 20.18 8.32 -13.22
CA THR A 412 20.85 7.63 -14.34
C THR A 412 20.00 7.58 -15.61
N ASP A 413 18.78 8.15 -15.59
CA ASP A 413 17.72 7.98 -16.59
C ASP A 413 17.52 9.19 -17.52
N GLY A 414 18.52 10.09 -17.62
CA GLY A 414 18.50 11.22 -18.55
C GLY A 414 17.69 12.44 -18.09
N ARG A 415 17.11 12.41 -16.88
CA ARG A 415 16.61 13.59 -16.19
C ARG A 415 17.76 14.56 -15.86
N ILE A 416 17.47 15.86 -15.89
CA ILE A 416 18.43 16.88 -15.43
C ILE A 416 18.42 16.86 -13.90
N TYR A 417 19.59 16.79 -13.28
CA TYR A 417 19.74 16.95 -11.83
C TYR A 417 20.24 18.35 -11.48
N PHE A 418 19.58 18.97 -10.52
CA PHE A 418 19.94 20.29 -10.01
C PHE A 418 20.56 20.15 -8.62
N PRO A 419 21.90 20.21 -8.50
CA PRO A 419 22.58 20.04 -7.21
C PRO A 419 22.24 21.14 -6.20
N GLU A 420 21.79 22.31 -6.65
CA GLU A 420 21.38 23.45 -5.82
C GLU A 420 20.22 23.07 -4.90
N THR A 421 19.23 22.36 -5.43
CA THR A 421 18.03 21.94 -4.71
C THR A 421 18.02 20.46 -4.35
N GLY A 422 18.81 19.64 -5.05
CA GLY A 422 18.83 18.19 -4.91
C GLY A 422 17.66 17.50 -5.59
N HIS A 423 17.10 18.09 -6.65
CA HIS A 423 15.92 17.59 -7.35
C HIS A 423 16.16 17.39 -8.84
N THR A 424 15.31 16.56 -9.45
CA THR A 424 15.39 16.23 -10.87
C THR A 424 14.30 16.89 -11.69
N LEU A 425 14.53 17.05 -13.00
CA LEU A 425 13.55 17.53 -13.95
C LEU A 425 13.56 16.64 -15.21
N GLY A 426 12.41 16.11 -15.56
CA GLY A 426 12.24 15.15 -16.64
C GLY A 426 11.05 15.41 -17.54
N GLY A 427 10.91 14.55 -18.55
CA GLY A 427 9.69 14.41 -19.35
C GLY A 427 9.11 15.72 -19.90
N GLY A 428 7.78 15.82 -19.83
CA GLY A 428 7.03 16.97 -20.35
C GLY A 428 7.29 18.28 -19.60
N PHE A 429 7.55 18.20 -18.29
CA PHE A 429 7.88 19.39 -17.48
C PHE A 429 9.25 19.97 -17.86
N ARG A 430 10.25 19.12 -18.14
CA ARG A 430 11.55 19.57 -18.67
C ARG A 430 11.38 20.33 -19.97
N VAL A 431 10.67 19.74 -20.94
CA VAL A 431 10.45 20.36 -22.26
C VAL A 431 9.77 21.71 -22.11
N TYR A 432 8.72 21.77 -21.28
CA TYR A 432 8.00 23.01 -21.01
C TYR A 432 8.88 24.06 -20.32
N TRP A 433 9.66 23.67 -19.32
CA TRP A 433 10.58 24.54 -18.59
C TRP A 433 11.63 25.14 -19.53
N GLU A 434 12.27 24.31 -20.36
CA GLU A 434 13.30 24.74 -21.33
C GLU A 434 12.74 25.73 -22.36
N GLN A 435 11.50 25.51 -22.83
CA GLN A 435 10.86 26.35 -23.84
C GLN A 435 10.34 27.69 -23.30
N ASN A 436 9.93 27.75 -22.04
CA ASN A 436 9.20 28.90 -21.49
C ASN A 436 10.04 29.77 -20.53
N GLY A 437 11.36 29.75 -20.70
CA GLY A 437 12.28 30.67 -20.02
C GLY A 437 13.05 30.09 -18.85
N GLY A 438 12.85 28.80 -18.53
CA GLY A 438 13.68 28.03 -17.61
C GLY A 438 13.94 28.69 -16.25
N LEU A 439 15.21 28.70 -15.85
CA LEU A 439 15.65 29.12 -14.52
C LEU A 439 15.21 30.56 -14.16
N PRO A 440 15.37 31.59 -15.03
CA PRO A 440 14.87 32.94 -14.76
C PRO A 440 13.37 33.05 -14.45
N ILE A 441 12.54 32.19 -15.05
CA ILE A 441 11.07 32.29 -14.94
C ILE A 441 10.51 31.37 -13.86
N PHE A 442 10.94 30.11 -13.85
CA PHE A 442 10.38 29.08 -12.97
C PHE A 442 11.25 28.81 -11.74
N GLY A 443 12.55 29.08 -11.82
CA GLY A 443 13.52 28.67 -10.82
C GLY A 443 13.88 27.19 -10.92
N PHE A 444 14.60 26.73 -9.90
CA PHE A 444 14.95 25.31 -9.76
C PHE A 444 13.72 24.47 -9.38
N PRO A 445 13.67 23.18 -9.77
CA PRO A 445 12.72 22.25 -9.17
C PRO A 445 13.02 22.12 -7.67
N ILE A 446 11.99 22.13 -6.84
CA ILE A 446 12.07 21.99 -5.37
C ILE A 446 11.31 20.77 -4.86
N SER A 447 10.78 19.97 -5.79
CA SER A 447 10.23 18.65 -5.57
C SER A 447 10.54 17.71 -6.73
N GLU A 448 10.42 16.41 -6.53
CA GLU A 448 10.22 15.44 -7.60
C GLU A 448 8.80 15.53 -8.18
N GLU A 449 8.55 14.85 -9.30
CA GLU A 449 7.19 14.68 -9.83
C GLU A 449 6.37 13.77 -8.92
N PHE A 450 5.16 14.19 -8.54
CA PHE A 450 4.27 13.41 -7.68
C PHE A 450 2.80 13.63 -8.00
N THR A 451 1.91 12.84 -7.39
CA THR A 451 0.46 12.97 -7.62
C THR A 451 -0.19 13.84 -6.56
N GLU A 452 -0.93 14.87 -7.00
CA GLU A 452 -1.87 15.62 -6.17
C GLU A 452 -3.29 15.51 -6.72
N ILE A 453 -4.29 15.81 -5.88
CA ILE A 453 -5.66 15.97 -6.35
C ILE A 453 -5.84 17.40 -6.86
N SER A 454 -6.16 17.53 -8.14
CA SER A 454 -6.47 18.81 -8.78
C SER A 454 -7.78 19.40 -8.25
N SER A 455 -8.00 20.70 -8.51
CA SER A 455 -9.25 21.40 -8.18
C SER A 455 -10.52 20.74 -8.75
N ASP A 456 -10.41 19.94 -9.81
CA ASP A 456 -11.51 19.17 -10.40
C ASP A 456 -11.71 17.78 -9.76
N GLY A 457 -10.96 17.46 -8.71
CA GLY A 457 -11.02 16.18 -7.98
C GLY A 457 -10.25 15.04 -8.65
N ARG A 458 -9.53 15.28 -9.75
CA ARG A 458 -8.76 14.24 -10.45
C ARG A 458 -7.34 14.14 -9.93
N PRO A 459 -6.75 12.94 -9.84
CA PRO A 459 -5.32 12.78 -9.57
C PRO A 459 -4.52 13.25 -10.78
N VAL A 460 -3.53 14.11 -10.53
CA VAL A 460 -2.72 14.76 -11.57
C VAL A 460 -1.26 14.75 -11.17
N THR A 461 -0.36 14.55 -12.14
CA THR A 461 1.08 14.67 -11.91
C THR A 461 1.44 16.15 -11.78
N VAL A 462 2.18 16.48 -10.73
CA VAL A 462 2.61 17.84 -10.41
C VAL A 462 4.09 17.88 -10.06
N GLN A 463 4.68 19.06 -10.19
CA GLN A 463 6.03 19.33 -9.67
C GLN A 463 6.12 20.78 -9.23
N TYR A 464 6.80 21.03 -8.11
CA TYR A 464 7.02 22.36 -7.58
C TYR A 464 8.40 22.88 -8.00
N PHE A 465 8.43 24.16 -8.33
CA PHE A 465 9.61 24.96 -8.62
C PHE A 465 9.63 26.15 -7.67
N GLU A 466 10.79 26.81 -7.52
CA GLU A 466 10.93 27.95 -6.60
C GLU A 466 9.88 29.06 -6.84
N ARG A 467 9.39 29.22 -8.08
CA ARG A 467 8.45 30.30 -8.45
C ARG A 467 7.05 29.82 -8.84
N HIS A 468 6.89 28.55 -9.20
CA HIS A 468 5.64 28.03 -9.78
C HIS A 468 5.40 26.56 -9.42
N ARG A 469 4.15 26.10 -9.51
CA ARG A 469 3.78 24.67 -9.51
C ARG A 469 3.23 24.30 -10.88
N PHE A 470 3.80 23.26 -11.47
CA PHE A 470 3.38 22.68 -12.74
C PHE A 470 2.39 21.56 -12.51
N GLU A 471 1.46 21.42 -13.44
CA GLU A 471 0.45 20.38 -13.42
C GLU A 471 0.31 19.79 -14.83
N TRP A 472 0.46 18.47 -14.94
CA TRP A 472 0.48 17.76 -16.21
C TRP A 472 -0.95 17.49 -16.71
N ARG A 473 -1.20 17.84 -17.98
CA ARG A 473 -2.46 17.62 -18.71
C ARG A 473 -2.17 17.10 -20.12
N PRO A 474 -1.73 15.85 -20.28
CA PRO A 474 -1.31 15.31 -21.58
C PRO A 474 -2.45 15.29 -22.61
N GLU A 475 -3.71 15.39 -22.17
CA GLU A 475 -4.89 15.51 -23.03
C GLU A 475 -4.99 16.87 -23.74
N ASN A 476 -4.34 17.91 -23.22
CA ASN A 476 -4.33 19.24 -23.82
C ASN A 476 -3.22 19.34 -24.88
N ALA A 477 -3.43 20.16 -25.91
CA ALA A 477 -2.36 20.50 -26.83
C ALA A 477 -1.32 21.41 -26.15
N PRO A 478 -0.01 21.26 -26.47
CA PRO A 478 0.97 22.23 -26.05
C PRO A 478 0.57 23.65 -26.47
N PRO A 479 0.81 24.64 -25.61
CA PRO A 479 1.52 24.59 -24.33
C PRO A 479 0.62 24.32 -23.11
N TYR A 480 -0.68 24.10 -23.32
CA TYR A 480 -1.66 23.88 -22.24
C TYR A 480 -1.61 22.46 -21.64
N ASN A 481 -0.70 21.63 -22.13
CA ASN A 481 -0.39 20.34 -21.54
C ASN A 481 0.40 20.45 -20.23
N VAL A 482 0.92 21.64 -19.91
CA VAL A 482 1.38 22.01 -18.57
C VAL A 482 0.59 23.23 -18.11
N LEU A 483 -0.16 23.07 -17.02
CA LEU A 483 -0.91 24.17 -16.41
C LEU A 483 -0.13 24.75 -15.23
N LEU A 484 -0.09 26.08 -15.17
CA LEU A 484 0.47 26.82 -14.04
C LEU A 484 -0.63 27.08 -13.00
N SER A 485 -0.37 26.71 -11.76
CA SER A 485 -1.22 27.03 -10.60
C SER A 485 -1.40 28.55 -10.43
N ARG A 486 -2.49 28.97 -9.78
CA ARG A 486 -2.70 30.36 -9.34
C ARG A 486 -1.98 30.64 -8.02
N ILE A 487 -0.67 30.38 -8.00
CA ILE A 487 0.15 30.37 -6.78
C ILE A 487 0.15 31.73 -6.05
N GLY A 488 -0.01 32.84 -6.76
CA GLY A 488 -0.13 34.17 -6.15
C GLY A 488 -1.44 34.33 -5.38
N ASP A 489 -2.57 33.91 -5.96
CA ASP A 489 -3.87 33.86 -5.27
C ASP A 489 -3.82 32.88 -4.07
N ASP A 490 -3.24 31.69 -4.27
CA ASP A 490 -3.16 30.65 -3.24
C ASP A 490 -2.39 31.12 -2.00
N ILE A 491 -1.25 31.82 -2.17
CA ILE A 491 -0.46 32.34 -1.05
C ILE A 491 -1.20 33.45 -0.32
N LEU A 492 -1.84 34.37 -1.04
CA LEU A 492 -2.64 35.44 -0.42
C LEU A 492 -3.74 34.84 0.46
N ARG A 493 -4.46 33.84 -0.04
CA ARG A 493 -5.49 33.13 0.74
C ARG A 493 -4.92 32.42 1.96
N ARG A 494 -3.77 31.74 1.84
CA ARG A 494 -3.09 31.11 2.98
C ARG A 494 -2.66 32.11 4.05
N GLN A 495 -2.31 33.33 3.64
CA GLN A 495 -2.01 34.45 4.55
C GLN A 495 -3.28 35.10 5.13
N GLY A 496 -4.48 34.59 4.82
CA GLY A 496 -5.75 35.19 5.24
C GLY A 496 -6.06 36.53 4.56
N ARG A 497 -5.43 36.81 3.42
CA ARG A 497 -5.58 38.07 2.68
C ARG A 497 -6.52 37.86 1.50
N ASP A 498 -7.73 38.39 1.61
CA ASP A 498 -8.67 38.43 0.49
C ASP A 498 -8.33 39.56 -0.47
N TRP A 499 -7.76 39.21 -1.62
CA TRP A 499 -7.35 40.19 -2.62
C TRP A 499 -8.53 40.91 -3.27
N MET A 500 -9.75 40.35 -3.20
CA MET A 500 -10.94 41.03 -3.71
C MET A 500 -11.27 42.30 -2.91
N THR A 501 -10.71 42.43 -1.70
CA THR A 501 -10.84 43.62 -0.85
C THR A 501 -9.67 44.59 -0.98
N PHE A 502 -8.65 44.28 -1.79
CA PHE A 502 -7.53 45.18 -1.99
C PHE A 502 -7.96 46.46 -2.71
N GLU A 503 -7.19 47.52 -2.50
CA GLU A 503 -7.36 48.77 -3.22
C GLU A 503 -7.30 48.51 -4.74
N GLN A 504 -8.25 49.11 -5.46
CA GLN A 504 -8.33 49.00 -6.91
C GLN A 504 -7.78 50.27 -7.53
N SER A 505 -6.73 50.15 -8.34
CA SER A 505 -6.09 51.32 -8.96
C SER A 505 -6.94 51.99 -10.04
N GLY A 506 -7.85 51.24 -10.69
CA GLY A 506 -8.58 51.73 -11.85
C GLY A 506 -7.67 52.06 -13.04
N PRO A 507 -8.20 52.70 -14.11
CA PRO A 507 -7.41 53.09 -15.27
C PRO A 507 -6.42 54.22 -14.93
N ILE A 508 -5.11 53.98 -15.14
CA ILE A 508 -4.06 54.99 -14.98
C ILE A 508 -3.41 55.28 -16.33
N SER A 509 -3.28 56.57 -16.67
CA SER A 509 -2.61 57.00 -17.91
C SER A 509 -1.15 56.52 -17.96
N GLY A 510 -0.77 55.87 -19.07
CA GLY A 510 0.58 55.31 -19.25
C GLY A 510 0.77 53.91 -18.65
N CYS A 511 -0.26 53.33 -18.04
CA CYS A 511 -0.24 51.97 -17.50
C CYS A 511 -1.14 51.03 -18.33
N ARG A 512 -0.94 49.72 -18.16
CA ARG A 512 -1.86 48.71 -18.71
C ARG A 512 -2.97 48.43 -17.71
N TYR A 513 -4.20 48.75 -18.08
CA TYR A 513 -5.38 48.50 -17.26
C TYR A 513 -6.01 47.13 -17.56
N PHE A 514 -6.42 46.42 -16.51
CA PHE A 514 -7.10 45.12 -16.54
C PHE A 514 -8.48 45.29 -15.91
N ALA A 515 -9.52 45.21 -16.73
CA ALA A 515 -10.89 45.48 -16.30
C ALA A 515 -11.44 44.40 -15.37
N GLU A 516 -10.94 43.17 -15.51
CA GLU A 516 -11.36 41.99 -14.78
C GLU A 516 -11.07 42.09 -13.27
N THR A 517 -9.97 42.73 -12.91
CA THR A 517 -9.56 42.94 -11.51
C THR A 517 -9.59 44.40 -11.08
N ASN A 518 -9.93 45.32 -12.01
CA ASN A 518 -9.87 46.76 -11.82
C ASN A 518 -8.48 47.26 -11.37
N GLN A 519 -7.43 46.66 -11.92
CA GLN A 519 -6.03 46.97 -11.59
C GLN A 519 -5.25 47.47 -12.81
N SER A 520 -4.26 48.33 -12.56
CA SER A 520 -3.29 48.81 -13.55
C SER A 520 -1.89 48.31 -13.23
N VAL A 521 -1.14 47.92 -14.27
CA VAL A 521 0.29 47.60 -14.21
C VAL A 521 1.06 48.73 -14.87
N CYS A 522 1.88 49.41 -14.08
CA CYS A 522 2.69 50.57 -14.46
C CYS A 522 4.19 50.23 -14.46
N GLU A 523 5.04 51.13 -14.95
CA GLU A 523 6.49 50.95 -14.82
C GLU A 523 6.94 50.95 -13.35
N PRO A 524 7.98 50.15 -12.98
CA PRO A 524 8.80 49.29 -13.85
C PRO A 524 8.20 47.90 -14.15
N PHE A 525 7.09 47.54 -13.51
CA PHE A 525 6.47 46.22 -13.66
C PHE A 525 5.88 45.98 -15.06
N LEU A 526 5.43 47.03 -15.74
CA LEU A 526 4.87 46.94 -17.08
C LEU A 526 5.91 46.44 -18.09
N SER A 527 7.12 47.00 -18.09
CA SER A 527 8.21 46.54 -18.95
C SER A 527 8.64 45.10 -18.64
N TYR A 528 8.55 44.66 -17.38
CA TYR A 528 8.81 43.27 -17.02
C TYR A 528 7.72 42.35 -17.56
N TRP A 529 6.45 42.71 -17.34
CA TRP A 529 5.29 41.96 -17.82
C TRP A 529 5.32 41.78 -19.34
N GLN A 530 5.65 42.83 -20.10
CA GLN A 530 5.64 42.80 -21.57
C GLN A 530 6.81 42.03 -22.19
N ARG A 531 7.91 41.83 -21.46
CA ARG A 531 9.09 41.11 -21.96
C ARG A 531 9.06 39.62 -21.65
N ASN A 532 8.18 39.20 -20.75
CA ASN A 532 8.11 37.83 -20.27
C ASN A 532 6.71 37.25 -20.50
N GLY A 533 6.64 35.98 -20.84
CA GLY A 533 5.41 35.29 -21.17
C GLY A 533 5.73 33.88 -21.64
N LEU A 534 4.73 33.01 -21.67
CA LEU A 534 4.87 31.69 -22.28
C LEU A 534 5.14 31.82 -23.79
N GLU A 535 5.62 30.77 -24.44
CA GLU A 535 5.90 30.77 -25.88
C GLU A 535 4.85 29.97 -26.63
N PHE A 536 3.99 30.68 -27.37
CA PHE A 536 2.80 30.07 -27.98
C PHE A 536 2.85 30.06 -29.51
N ASP A 537 3.49 31.05 -30.12
CA ASP A 537 3.33 31.32 -31.56
C ASP A 537 4.65 31.40 -32.34
N GLY A 538 5.79 31.21 -31.67
CA GLY A 538 7.13 31.20 -32.23
C GLY A 538 7.61 32.59 -32.67
N ARG A 539 6.91 33.67 -32.28
CA ARG A 539 7.23 35.02 -32.76
C ARG A 539 8.20 35.74 -31.81
N PRO A 540 9.05 36.66 -32.33
CA PRO A 540 9.88 37.49 -31.49
C PRO A 540 9.05 38.41 -30.58
N GLY A 541 9.38 38.45 -29.29
CA GLY A 541 8.69 39.26 -28.28
C GLY A 541 7.66 38.45 -27.50
N LYS A 542 6.81 39.14 -26.71
CA LYS A 542 5.71 38.51 -25.98
C LYS A 542 4.40 39.25 -26.22
N SER A 543 3.41 38.49 -26.68
CA SER A 543 2.06 38.96 -26.88
C SER A 543 1.35 39.17 -25.54
N TYR A 544 0.24 39.91 -25.57
CA TYR A 544 -0.62 40.07 -24.40
C TYR A 544 -1.06 38.70 -23.82
N ALA A 545 -1.43 37.75 -24.68
CA ALA A 545 -1.92 36.45 -24.26
C ALA A 545 -0.82 35.61 -23.59
N GLU A 546 0.42 35.69 -24.08
CA GLU A 546 1.56 34.96 -23.53
C GLU A 546 1.97 35.46 -22.15
N SER A 547 2.06 36.77 -21.98
CA SER A 547 2.33 37.40 -20.68
C SER A 547 1.18 37.15 -19.70
N LEU A 548 -0.07 37.22 -20.16
CA LEU A 548 -1.23 36.90 -19.34
C LEU A 548 -1.25 35.42 -18.94
N ALA A 549 -0.84 34.50 -19.81
CA ALA A 549 -0.83 33.09 -19.48
C ALA A 549 0.26 32.73 -18.45
N LEU A 550 1.40 33.42 -18.49
CA LEU A 550 2.45 33.24 -17.49
C LEU A 550 2.07 33.83 -16.12
N PHE A 551 1.64 35.09 -16.09
CA PHE A 551 1.47 35.82 -14.82
C PHE A 551 0.03 35.79 -14.29
N GLY A 552 -0.95 35.64 -15.18
CA GLY A 552 -2.36 35.89 -14.89
C GLY A 552 -2.68 37.36 -14.68
N LEU A 553 -3.87 37.61 -14.15
CA LEU A 553 -4.36 38.97 -13.89
C LEU A 553 -3.66 39.60 -12.67
N PRO A 554 -3.39 40.91 -12.66
CA PRO A 554 -2.90 41.62 -11.48
C PRO A 554 -3.99 41.65 -10.39
N LEU A 555 -3.61 41.33 -9.16
CA LEU A 555 -4.50 41.23 -7.99
C LEU A 555 -4.38 42.43 -7.04
N SER A 556 -3.29 43.19 -7.11
CA SER A 556 -3.04 44.32 -6.20
C SER A 556 -2.48 45.55 -6.92
N THR A 557 -2.51 46.69 -6.24
CA THR A 557 -1.63 47.83 -6.52
C THR A 557 -0.19 47.52 -6.07
N PRO A 558 0.83 48.23 -6.61
CA PRO A 558 2.19 48.18 -6.08
C PRO A 558 2.25 48.68 -4.64
N ARG A 559 2.91 47.94 -3.75
CA ARG A 559 3.04 48.33 -2.35
C ARG A 559 4.29 47.78 -1.71
N VAL A 560 4.76 48.44 -0.65
CA VAL A 560 5.93 47.99 0.10
C VAL A 560 5.55 46.79 0.96
N GLU A 561 6.26 45.68 0.80
CA GLU A 561 6.13 44.47 1.62
C GLU A 561 7.51 44.00 2.07
N GLU A 562 7.57 43.41 3.26
CA GLU A 562 8.71 42.62 3.71
C GLU A 562 8.51 41.19 3.18
N THR A 563 9.32 40.77 2.20
CA THR A 563 9.16 39.46 1.52
C THR A 563 9.93 38.36 2.22
N GLN A 564 10.99 38.71 2.94
CA GLN A 564 11.79 37.86 3.82
C GLN A 564 12.27 38.70 5.00
N PRO A 565 12.63 38.10 6.15
CA PRO A 565 13.17 38.85 7.28
C PRO A 565 14.30 39.80 6.86
N GLY A 566 14.06 41.11 6.96
CA GLY A 566 15.00 42.16 6.58
C GLY A 566 15.02 42.56 5.09
N THR A 567 14.23 41.93 4.23
CA THR A 567 14.11 42.27 2.80
C THR A 567 12.81 42.99 2.53
N ILE A 568 12.90 44.31 2.32
CA ILE A 568 11.77 45.19 2.04
C ILE A 568 11.83 45.64 0.59
N VAL A 569 10.80 45.31 -0.18
CA VAL A 569 10.72 45.60 -1.62
C VAL A 569 9.32 46.12 -1.97
N ILE A 570 9.21 46.80 -3.12
CA ILE A 570 7.88 47.11 -3.67
C ILE A 570 7.41 45.88 -4.43
N VAL A 571 6.20 45.41 -4.14
CA VAL A 571 5.63 44.23 -4.78
C VAL A 571 4.30 44.53 -5.44
N GLN A 572 4.01 43.79 -6.51
CA GLN A 572 2.66 43.71 -7.10
C GLN A 572 2.29 42.23 -7.28
N TRP A 573 1.11 41.86 -6.79
CA TRP A 573 0.60 40.49 -6.87
C TRP A 573 -0.17 40.26 -8.16
N PHE A 574 -0.01 39.07 -8.72
CA PHE A 574 -0.75 38.54 -9.86
C PHE A 574 -1.31 37.16 -9.50
N GLU A 575 -2.22 36.61 -10.30
CA GLU A 575 -2.79 35.28 -10.03
C GLU A 575 -1.72 34.19 -9.91
N ARG A 576 -0.68 34.25 -10.75
CA ARG A 576 0.35 33.19 -10.84
C ARG A 576 1.74 33.65 -10.43
N ALA A 577 1.90 34.90 -9.98
CA ALA A 577 3.21 35.48 -9.69
C ALA A 577 3.14 36.62 -8.66
N ARG A 578 4.29 36.98 -8.11
CA ARG A 578 4.53 38.24 -7.41
C ARG A 578 5.74 38.91 -8.05
N PHE A 579 5.59 40.15 -8.48
CA PHE A 579 6.71 40.94 -8.99
C PHE A 579 7.31 41.72 -7.82
N GLU A 580 8.64 41.78 -7.76
CA GLU A 580 9.40 42.43 -6.70
C GLU A 580 10.40 43.41 -7.32
N LEU A 581 10.30 44.68 -6.97
CA LEU A 581 11.27 45.71 -7.34
C LEU A 581 12.32 45.81 -6.24
N HIS A 582 13.53 45.36 -6.56
CA HIS A 582 14.66 45.36 -5.65
C HIS A 582 15.40 46.72 -5.63
N PRO A 583 16.20 47.00 -4.58
CA PRO A 583 16.91 48.28 -4.44
C PRO A 583 17.87 48.63 -5.59
N ASP A 584 18.33 47.63 -6.34
CA ASP A 584 19.18 47.81 -7.52
C ASP A 584 18.37 48.18 -8.79
N GLY A 585 17.05 48.32 -8.67
CA GLY A 585 16.12 48.67 -9.74
C GLY A 585 15.66 47.47 -10.58
N GLN A 586 16.07 46.25 -10.24
CA GLN A 586 15.63 45.06 -10.97
C GLN A 586 14.24 44.61 -10.52
N VAL A 587 13.43 44.20 -11.49
CA VAL A 587 12.18 43.49 -11.24
C VAL A 587 12.45 42.00 -11.32
N LEU A 588 12.18 41.28 -10.24
CA LEU A 588 12.30 39.83 -10.14
C LEU A 588 10.95 39.19 -9.80
N LEU A 589 10.85 37.89 -10.05
CA LEU A 589 9.73 37.08 -9.57
C LEU A 589 10.03 36.56 -8.17
N GLY A 590 9.08 36.77 -7.26
CA GLY A 590 9.10 36.21 -5.92
C GLY A 590 9.15 34.68 -5.94
N LEU A 591 9.81 34.12 -4.92
CA LEU A 591 10.01 32.67 -4.77
C LEU A 591 8.78 32.02 -4.11
N LEU A 592 7.62 32.23 -4.73
CA LEU A 592 6.33 31.81 -4.19
C LEU A 592 6.23 30.30 -3.95
N GLY A 593 6.91 29.48 -4.75
CA GLY A 593 6.99 28.04 -4.51
C GLY A 593 7.71 27.69 -3.21
N ASN A 594 8.77 28.42 -2.86
CA ASN A 594 9.47 28.24 -1.58
C ASN A 594 8.60 28.69 -0.40
N GLU A 595 7.93 29.83 -0.53
CA GLU A 595 7.02 30.36 0.50
C GLU A 595 5.86 29.40 0.81
N LEU A 596 5.30 28.76 -0.23
CA LEU A 596 4.21 27.81 -0.08
C LEU A 596 4.59 26.60 0.79
N LEU A 597 5.87 26.24 0.81
CA LEU A 597 6.45 25.15 1.57
C LEU A 597 7.11 25.59 2.89
N GLY A 598 7.10 26.89 3.19
CA GLY A 598 7.76 27.46 4.39
C GLY A 598 9.29 27.35 4.36
N ARG A 599 9.91 27.43 3.17
CA ARG A 599 11.36 27.36 2.95
C ARG A 599 12.03 28.71 2.87
#